data_AF-A0A519IWP5-F1
#
_entry.id   AF-A0A519IWP5-F1
#
_cell.length_a   1.000
_cell.length_b   1.000
_cell.length_c   1.000
_cell.angle_alpha   90.00
_cell.angle_beta   90.00
_cell.angle_gamma   90.00
#
_symmetry.space_group_name_H-M   'P 1'
#
loop_
_entity.id
_entity.type
_entity.pdbx_description
1 polymer ?
#
loop_
_entity_poly.entity_id
_entity_poly.type
_entity_poly.pdbx_seq_one_letter_code
_entity_poly.pdbx_strand_id
1 'polypeptide(L)' 'VIEGAGLALIDGVISVVFEQGEEGVAPGQACALYDPADPDRVLGGGFIQSTTAVV' A
#
# COMPACT_ATOMS: atom_id res chain seq x y z
N VAL A 1 9.73 5.18 1.54
CA VAL A 1 8.39 5.58 1.09
C VAL A 1 8.28 5.11 -0.34
N ILE A 2 7.20 4.41 -0.70
CA ILE A 2 6.98 3.95 -2.06
C ILE A 2 6.33 5.11 -2.82
N GLU A 3 6.94 5.53 -3.92
CA GLU A 3 6.39 6.53 -4.83
C GLU A 3 5.53 5.82 -5.89
N GLY A 4 4.46 6.45 -6.38
CA GLY A 4 3.60 5.84 -7.40
C GLY A 4 2.70 4.72 -6.85
N ALA A 5 2.16 4.91 -5.65
CA ALA A 5 1.17 4.01 -5.06
C ALA A 5 -0.17 4.72 -4.85
N GLY A 6 -1.27 4.02 -5.11
CA GLY A 6 -2.64 4.52 -4.92
C GLY A 6 -3.51 3.55 -4.12
N LEU A 7 -4.68 4.02 -3.69
CA LEU A 7 -5.71 3.19 -3.07
C LEU A 7 -6.80 2.88 -4.09
N ALA A 8 -7.24 1.63 -4.12
CA ALA A 8 -8.36 1.18 -4.93
C ALA A 8 -9.29 0.28 -4.11
N LEU A 9 -10.57 0.24 -4.50
CA LEU A 9 -11.51 -0.80 -4.06
C LEU A 9 -11.54 -1.90 -5.11
N ILE A 10 -11.09 -3.10 -4.75
CA ILE A 10 -11.07 -4.28 -5.61
C ILE A 10 -11.90 -5.35 -4.91
N ASP A 11 -12.98 -5.81 -5.54
CA ASP A 11 -13.92 -6.79 -4.96
C ASP A 11 -14.44 -6.42 -3.56
N GLY A 12 -14.63 -5.11 -3.31
CA GLY A 12 -15.07 -4.57 -2.03
C GLY A 12 -14.00 -4.49 -0.95
N VAL A 13 -12.74 -4.79 -1.29
CA VAL A 13 -11.58 -4.74 -0.38
C VAL A 13 -10.69 -3.56 -0.75
N ILE A 14 -10.26 -2.78 0.25
CA ILE A 14 -9.27 -1.72 0.05
C ILE A 14 -7.91 -2.36 -0.26
N SER A 15 -7.34 -1.97 -1.39
CA SER A 15 -6.06 -2.46 -1.89
C SER A 15 -5.13 -1.29 -2.18
N VAL A 16 -3.84 -1.48 -1.87
CA VAL A 16 -2.76 -0.60 -2.32
C VAL A 16 -2.28 -1.11 -3.68
N VAL A 17 -2.33 -0.25 -4.69
CA VAL A 17 -1.93 -0.57 -6.06
C VAL A 17 -0.69 0.24 -6.39
N PHE A 18 0.35 -0.44 -6.85
CA PHE A 18 1.61 0.17 -7.27
C PHE A 18 1.63 0.34 -8.79
N GLU A 19 2.26 1.41 -9.26
CA GLU A 19 2.52 1.61 -10.69
C GLU A 19 3.48 0.54 -11.26
N GLN A 20 4.41 0.05 -10.44
CA GLN A 20 5.36 -1.02 -10.76
C GLN A 20 5.39 -2.05 -9.63
N GLY A 21 5.89 -3.25 -9.91
CA GLY A 21 6.03 -4.29 -8.88
C GLY A 21 7.00 -3.87 -7.79
N GLU A 22 6.60 -4.05 -6.54
CA GLU A 22 7.40 -3.67 -5.36
C GLU A 22 7.94 -4.90 -4.64
N GLU A 23 9.25 -4.88 -4.32
CA GLU A 23 9.89 -5.93 -3.56
C GLU A 23 9.61 -5.79 -2.06
N GLY A 24 9.59 -6.93 -1.36
CA GLY A 24 9.45 -6.92 0.11
C GLY A 24 8.04 -6.59 0.61
N VAL A 25 7.01 -6.74 -0.24
CA VAL A 25 5.59 -6.64 0.12
C VAL A 25 5.02 -8.04 0.30
N ALA A 26 4.65 -8.40 1.52
CA ALA A 26 4.15 -9.72 1.87
C ALA A 26 3.06 -9.67 2.95
N PRO A 27 2.19 -10.71 3.01
CA PRO A 27 1.19 -10.82 4.05
C PRO A 27 1.78 -10.79 5.47
N GLY A 28 1.09 -10.10 6.38
CA GLY A 28 1.50 -9.93 7.78
C GLY A 28 2.41 -8.73 8.04
N GLN A 29 2.96 -8.08 7.00
CA GLN A 29 3.66 -6.81 7.16
C GLN A 29 2.68 -5.65 7.38
N ALA A 30 3.18 -4.58 8.00
CA ALA A 30 2.43 -3.35 8.17
C ALA A 30 2.56 -2.45 6.93
N CYS A 31 1.46 -1.81 6.54
CA CYS A 31 1.41 -0.75 5.55
C CYS A 31 0.92 0.53 6.23
N ALA A 32 1.68 1.62 6.10
CA ALA A 32 1.33 2.92 6.64
C ALA A 32 1.15 3.93 5.50
N LEU A 33 0.10 4.75 5.61
CA LEU A 33 -0.21 5.80 4.66
C LEU A 33 0.20 7.14 5.27
N TYR A 34 0.93 7.93 4.49
CA TYR A 34 1.45 9.24 4.90
C TYR A 34 0.76 10.35 4.12
N ASP A 35 0.67 11.53 4.71
CA ASP A 35 0.16 12.72 4.04
C ASP A 35 1.21 13.21 3.02
N PRO A 36 0.89 13.31 1.71
CA PRO A 36 1.85 13.78 0.73
C PRO A 36 2.25 15.25 0.95
N ALA A 37 1.45 16.04 1.66
CA ALA A 37 1.79 17.41 2.02
C ALA A 37 2.60 17.52 3.33
N ASP A 38 2.60 16.48 4.16
CA ASP A 38 3.30 16.42 5.45
C ASP A 38 3.82 15.00 5.71
N PRO A 39 5.05 14.66 5.27
CA PRO A 39 5.59 13.30 5.33
C PRO A 39 5.77 12.74 6.75
N ASP A 40 5.77 13.60 7.77
CA ASP A 40 5.84 13.17 9.17
C ASP A 40 4.47 12.75 9.72
N ARG A 41 3.39 13.05 9.00
CA ARG A 41 2.01 12.76 9.38
C ARG A 41 1.53 11.43 8.82
N VAL A 42 1.16 10.52 9.73
CA VAL A 42 0.50 9.25 9.40
C VAL A 42 -1.02 9.46 9.29
N LEU A 43 -1.60 9.11 8.15
CA LEU A 43 -3.04 9.14 7.90
C LEU A 43 -3.75 7.88 8.41
N GLY A 44 -3.02 6.77 8.48
CA GLY A 44 -3.52 5.49 8.92
C GLY A 44 -2.67 4.35 8.38
N GLY A 45 -3.20 3.14 8.46
CA GLY A 45 -2.51 1.95 8.01
C GLY A 45 -3.22 0.67 8.42
N GLY A 46 -2.58 -0.44 8.14
CA GLY A 46 -3.09 -1.76 8.49
C GLY A 46 -2.05 -2.84 8.23
N PHE A 47 -2.50 -4.09 8.30
CA PHE A 47 -1.69 -5.25 7.95
C PHE A 47 -2.06 -5.75 6.57
N ILE A 48 -1.05 -6.12 5.78
CA ILE A 48 -1.23 -6.67 4.44
C ILE A 48 -1.82 -8.08 4.59
N GLN A 49 -3.03 -8.29 4.04
CA GLN A 49 -3.70 -9.59 4.10
C GLN A 49 -3.24 -10.53 2.98
N SER A 50 -3.05 -10.01 1.77
CA SER A 50 -2.66 -10.75 0.58
C SER A 50 -1.92 -9.83 -0.39
N THR A 51 -1.15 -10.41 -1.31
CA THR A 51 -0.47 -9.68 -2.39
C THR A 51 -0.71 -10.35 -3.73
N THR A 52 -0.65 -9.57 -4.81
CA THR A 52 -0.66 -10.06 -6.18
C THR A 52 0.64 -9.63 -6.82
N ALA A 53 1.43 -10.61 -7.28
CA ALA A 53 2.69 -10.31 -7.95
C ALA A 53 2.43 -9.78 -9.37
N VAL A 54 3.28 -8.85 -9.82
CA VAL A 54 3.38 -8.51 -11.24
C VAL A 54 3.99 -9.69 -12.01
N VAL A 55 3.63 -9.84 -13.27
CA VAL A 55 4.08 -10.94 -14.16
C VAL A 55 5.13 -10.45 -15.13
#